data_AF-X0SF63-F1
#
_entry.id   AF-X0SF63-F1
#
_cell.length_a   1.000
_cell.length_b   1.000
_cell.length_c   1.000
_cell.angle_alpha   90.00
_cell.angle_beta   90.00
_cell.angle_gamma   90.00
#
_symmetry.space_group_name_H-M   'P 1'
#
loop_
_entity.id
_entity.type
_entity.pdbx_description
1 polymer ?
#
loop_
_entity_poly.entity_id
_entity_poly.type
_entity_poly.pdbx_seq_one_letter_code
_entity_poly.pdbx_strand_id
1 'polypeptide(L)'
;MKRQYKVLSILLTLTLVFGLLFSYVFAADTTTITILGTADLHGRIYPHDYATDEVDSDTGLAKIATLVKQERAIDPDALLIDCGDTVQDNSADLFN
;
A
#
# COMPACT_ATOMS: atom_id res chain seq x y z
N MET A 1 -63.95 -7.33 -18.39
CA MET A 1 -63.39 -7.44 -17.02
C MET A 1 -62.34 -8.56 -16.88
N LYS A 2 -62.66 -9.85 -17.01
CA LYS A 2 -61.68 -10.97 -16.81
C LYS A 2 -60.39 -10.91 -17.66
N ARG A 3 -60.45 -10.41 -18.91
CA ARG A 3 -59.28 -10.26 -19.80
C ARG A 3 -58.28 -9.19 -19.31
N GLN A 4 -58.76 -8.12 -18.69
CA GLN A 4 -57.91 -7.03 -18.19
C GLN A 4 -57.09 -7.47 -16.97
N TYR A 5 -57.66 -8.27 -16.06
CA TYR A 5 -56.94 -8.82 -14.91
C TYR A 5 -55.85 -9.83 -15.30
N LYS A 6 -56.06 -10.60 -16.38
CA LYS A 6 -55.03 -11.52 -16.92
C LYS A 6 -53.82 -10.75 -17.49
N VAL A 7 -54.08 -9.70 -18.27
CA VAL A 7 -53.01 -8.85 -18.82
C VAL A 7 -52.24 -8.16 -17.72
N LEU A 8 -52.95 -7.62 -16.71
CA LEU A 8 -52.32 -6.98 -15.55
C LEU A 8 -51.43 -7.96 -14.76
N SER A 9 -51.88 -9.19 -14.56
CA SER A 9 -51.11 -10.23 -13.87
C SER A 9 -49.85 -10.62 -14.62
N ILE A 10 -49.92 -10.76 -15.95
CA ILE A 10 -48.76 -11.06 -16.81
C ILE A 10 -47.75 -9.91 -16.79
N LEU A 11 -48.23 -8.66 -16.88
CA LEU A 11 -47.38 -7.48 -16.82
C LEU A 11 -46.64 -7.40 -15.48
N LEU A 12 -47.35 -7.64 -14.37
CA LEU A 12 -46.76 -7.63 -13.04
C LEU A 12 -45.71 -8.73 -12.88
N THR A 13 -45.98 -9.95 -13.35
CA THR A 13 -45.01 -11.06 -13.30
C THR A 13 -43.79 -10.77 -14.16
N LEU A 14 -43.96 -10.25 -15.38
CA LEU A 14 -42.85 -9.84 -16.23
C LEU A 14 -42.00 -8.75 -15.58
N THR A 15 -42.62 -7.78 -14.92
CA THR A 15 -41.91 -6.68 -14.25
C THR A 15 -41.10 -7.20 -13.06
N LEU A 16 -41.67 -8.12 -12.27
CA LEU A 16 -40.97 -8.77 -11.14
C LEU A 16 -39.81 -9.65 -11.61
N VAL A 17 -40.02 -10.46 -12.65
CA VAL A 17 -38.96 -11.30 -13.23
C VAL A 17 -37.86 -10.44 -13.82
N PHE A 18 -38.21 -9.35 -14.53
CA PHE A 18 -37.24 -8.41 -15.08
C PHE A 18 -36.43 -7.73 -13.97
N GLY A 19 -37.05 -7.29 -12.87
CA GLY A 19 -36.32 -6.72 -11.73
C GLY A 19 -35.31 -7.69 -11.09
N LEU A 20 -35.64 -8.98 -11.03
CA LEU A 20 -34.74 -10.01 -10.49
C LEU A 20 -33.53 -10.27 -11.41
N LEU A 21 -33.69 -10.14 -12.73
CA LEU A 21 -32.61 -10.35 -13.71
C LEU A 21 -31.53 -9.24 -13.70
N PHE A 22 -31.83 -8.06 -13.13
CA PHE A 22 -30.95 -6.90 -13.09
C PHE A 22 -30.47 -6.54 -11.68
N SER A 23 -30.50 -7.50 -10.74
CA SER A 23 -29.92 -7.32 -9.40
C SER A 23 -28.40 -7.32 -9.47
N TYR A 24 -27.82 -6.21 -9.91
CA TYR A 24 -26.37 -5.97 -9.85
C TYR A 24 -26.00 -5.52 -8.44
N VAL A 25 -25.54 -6.45 -7.61
CA VAL A 25 -24.78 -6.09 -6.41
C VAL A 25 -23.36 -5.78 -6.88
N PHE A 26 -23.05 -4.49 -7.03
CA PHE A 26 -21.67 -4.06 -7.21
C PHE A 26 -20.96 -4.25 -5.87
N ALA A 27 -20.13 -5.28 -5.77
CA ALA A 27 -19.10 -5.31 -4.73
C ALA A 27 -18.15 -4.13 -5.01
N ALA A 28 -17.77 -3.38 -3.97
CA ALA A 28 -16.77 -2.34 -4.12
C ALA A 28 -15.43 -2.98 -4.53
N ASP A 29 -14.72 -2.35 -5.47
CA ASP A 29 -13.39 -2.80 -5.86
C ASP A 29 -12.43 -2.67 -4.68
N THR A 30 -11.69 -3.75 -4.39
CA THR A 30 -10.62 -3.73 -3.39
C THR A 30 -9.33 -3.23 -4.03
N THR A 31 -8.66 -2.30 -3.36
CA THR A 31 -7.32 -1.83 -3.75
C THR A 31 -6.33 -2.15 -2.65
N THR A 32 -5.17 -2.70 -3.01
CA THR A 32 -4.04 -2.90 -2.09
C THR A 32 -3.11 -1.71 -2.17
N ILE A 33 -2.64 -1.22 -1.01
CA ILE A 33 -1.63 -0.16 -0.93
C ILE A 33 -0.43 -0.72 -0.15
N THR A 34 0.74 -0.69 -0.77
CA THR A 34 1.99 -1.08 -0.13
C THR A 34 2.71 0.15 0.42
N ILE A 35 3.08 0.11 1.70
CA ILE A 35 3.82 1.19 2.37
C ILE A 35 5.07 0.59 3.02
N LEU A 36 6.22 1.09 2.60
CA LEU A 36 7.53 0.84 3.18
C LEU A 36 7.87 1.99 4.14
N GLY A 37 8.46 1.69 5.28
CA GLY A 37 8.80 2.67 6.31
C GLY A 37 10.27 2.60 6.73
N THR A 38 10.91 3.76 6.87
CA THR A 38 12.17 3.93 7.62
C THR A 38 11.91 4.83 8.83
N ALA A 39 12.70 4.65 9.90
CA ALA A 39 12.64 5.44 11.12
C ALA A 39 14.00 5.34 11.83
N ASP A 40 14.30 6.31 12.70
CA ASP A 40 15.45 6.25 13.61
C ASP A 40 16.76 5.95 12.85
N LEU A 41 16.93 6.58 11.69
CA LEU A 41 18.12 6.36 10.87
C LEU A 41 19.36 6.96 11.53
N HIS A 42 19.19 8.01 12.34
CA HIS A 42 20.23 8.67 13.10
C HIS A 42 21.48 8.97 12.24
N GLY A 43 21.29 9.42 11.00
CA GLY A 43 22.37 9.72 10.06
C GLY A 43 23.15 8.50 9.52
N ARG A 44 22.81 7.26 9.89
CA ARG A 44 23.53 6.03 9.50
C ARG A 44 23.32 5.71 8.03
N ILE A 45 24.05 6.40 7.15
CA ILE A 45 23.99 6.19 5.69
C ILE A 45 24.84 4.98 5.30
N TYR A 46 26.07 4.93 5.79
CA TYR A 46 27.06 3.91 5.48
C TYR A 46 27.08 2.79 6.54
N PRO A 47 27.57 1.58 6.18
CA PRO A 47 27.76 0.48 7.12
C PRO A 47 29.02 0.69 7.98
N HIS A 48 29.06 1.76 8.76
CA HIS A 48 30.22 2.18 9.56
C HIS A 48 29.75 2.77 10.89
N ASP A 49 30.46 2.42 11.96
CA ASP A 49 30.33 3.03 13.27
C ASP A 49 31.45 4.07 13.46
N TYR A 50 31.08 5.35 13.43
CA TYR A 50 32.02 6.46 13.58
C TYR A 50 32.48 6.66 15.03
N ALA A 51 31.81 6.07 16.03
CA ALA A 51 32.24 6.19 17.42
C ALA A 51 33.44 5.30 17.72
N THR A 52 33.50 4.11 17.11
CA THR A 52 34.61 3.16 17.25
C THR A 52 35.58 3.17 16.06
N ASP A 53 35.21 3.83 14.96
CA ASP A 53 35.90 3.82 13.68
C ASP A 53 36.02 2.40 13.08
N GLU A 54 34.91 1.65 13.13
CA GLU A 54 34.85 0.27 12.66
C GLU A 54 33.70 0.06 11.67
N VAL A 55 33.84 -0.96 10.83
CA VAL A 55 32.78 -1.38 9.91
C VAL A 55 31.63 -2.01 10.69
N ASP A 56 30.42 -1.56 10.42
CA ASP A 56 29.19 -2.13 10.97
C ASP A 56 28.35 -2.74 9.83
N SER A 57 28.44 -4.07 9.69
CA SER A 57 27.74 -4.83 8.65
C SER A 57 26.24 -4.92 8.86
N ASP A 58 25.69 -4.44 9.97
CA ASP A 58 24.29 -4.61 10.30
C ASP A 58 23.49 -3.31 10.13
N THR A 59 24.16 -2.16 9.97
CA THR A 59 23.48 -0.86 9.78
C THR A 59 23.78 -0.21 8.43
N GLY A 60 23.11 0.91 8.13
CA GLY A 60 23.34 1.73 6.93
C GLY A 60 22.17 1.78 5.94
N LEU A 61 21.64 2.98 5.68
CA LEU A 61 20.60 3.25 4.68
C LEU A 61 20.99 2.77 3.27
N ALA A 62 22.28 2.75 2.93
CA ALA A 62 22.76 2.27 1.64
C ALA A 62 22.34 0.81 1.33
N LYS A 63 22.15 -0.02 2.38
CA LYS A 63 21.67 -1.41 2.22
C LYS A 63 20.17 -1.46 1.98
N ILE A 64 19.41 -0.57 2.61
CA ILE A 64 17.94 -0.48 2.51
C ILE A 64 17.52 -0.18 1.07
N ALA A 65 18.30 0.60 0.32
CA ALA A 65 18.01 0.91 -1.09
C ALA A 65 17.83 -0.35 -1.97
N THR A 66 18.55 -1.44 -1.67
CA THR A 66 18.39 -2.72 -2.40
C THR A 66 17.03 -3.36 -2.10
N LEU A 67 16.60 -3.36 -0.83
CA LEU A 67 15.30 -3.88 -0.41
C LEU A 67 14.15 -3.06 -1.02
N VAL A 68 14.24 -1.73 -0.96
CA VAL A 68 13.25 -0.83 -1.57
C VAL A 68 13.10 -1.10 -3.08
N LYS A 69 14.22 -1.34 -3.78
CA LYS A 69 14.19 -1.67 -5.21
C LYS A 69 13.53 -3.02 -5.49
N GLN A 70 13.74 -4.01 -4.61
CA GLN A 70 13.09 -5.32 -4.72
C GLN A 70 11.57 -5.21 -4.50
N GLU A 71 11.14 -4.48 -3.47
CA GLU A 71 9.71 -4.28 -3.19
C GLU A 71 9.02 -3.49 -4.31
N ARG A 72 9.66 -2.44 -4.85
CA ARG A 72 9.12 -1.70 -6.01
C ARG A 72 9.08 -2.50 -7.31
N ALA A 73 9.84 -3.58 -7.42
CA ALA A 73 9.73 -4.50 -8.55
C ALA A 73 8.51 -5.44 -8.42
N ILE A 74 8.04 -5.66 -7.18
CA ILE A 74 6.83 -6.44 -6.87
C ILE A 74 5.60 -5.53 -7.00
N ASP A 75 5.64 -4.34 -6.41
CA ASP A 75 4.58 -3.33 -6.46
C ASP A 75 5.16 -1.96 -6.89
N PRO A 76 5.01 -1.58 -8.18
CA PRO A 76 5.50 -0.30 -8.69
C PRO A 76 4.89 0.94 -8.03
N ASP A 77 3.72 0.81 -7.40
CA ASP A 77 3.00 1.91 -6.74
C ASP A 77 3.33 2.00 -5.23
N ALA A 78 4.26 1.17 -4.74
CA ALA A 78 4.67 1.16 -3.35
C ALA A 78 5.23 2.52 -2.89
N LEU A 79 4.67 3.02 -1.79
CA LEU A 79 5.09 4.25 -1.13
C LEU A 79 6.25 3.96 -0.17
N LEU A 80 7.25 4.83 -0.13
CA LEU A 80 8.31 4.81 0.88
C LEU A 80 8.18 6.07 1.73
N ILE A 81 8.09 5.90 3.05
CA ILE A 81 7.91 6.98 4.02
C ILE A 81 9.03 6.90 5.05
N ASP A 82 9.60 8.06 5.40
CA ASP A 82 10.54 8.19 6.52
C ASP A 82 9.82 8.84 7.73
N CYS A 83 9.90 8.20 8.89
CA CYS A 83 9.16 8.57 10.10
C CYS A 83 9.92 9.55 11.01
N GLY A 84 11.11 10.00 10.62
CA GLY A 84 11.92 10.97 11.37
C GLY A 84 13.10 10.37 12.11
N ASP A 85 13.75 11.20 12.92
CA ASP A 85 15.03 10.92 13.58
C ASP A 85 16.12 10.50 12.58
N THR A 86 16.21 11.24 11.48
CA THR A 86 16.96 10.86 10.28
C THR A 86 18.42 11.28 10.28
N VAL A 87 18.83 12.36 10.97
CA VAL A 87 20.06 13.13 10.65
C VAL A 87 21.12 13.19 11.76
N GLN A 88 20.77 12.80 12.98
CA GLN A 88 21.49 13.07 14.23
C GLN A 88 22.08 11.80 14.85
N ASP A 89 23.04 11.93 15.79
CA ASP A 89 23.43 10.84 16.71
C ASP A 89 24.22 9.66 16.10
N ASN A 90 25.07 9.90 15.09
CA ASN A 90 26.03 8.90 14.61
C ASN A 90 27.50 9.34 14.65
N SER A 91 27.83 10.48 15.25
CA SER A 91 29.20 11.04 15.30
C SER A 91 29.85 11.34 13.94
N ALA A 92 29.14 11.20 12.81
CA ALA A 92 29.70 11.48 11.49
C ALA A 92 30.14 12.93 11.31
N ASP A 93 29.47 13.86 12.01
CA ASP A 93 29.81 15.29 12.03
C ASP A 93 31.21 15.59 12.56
N LEU A 94 31.84 14.68 13.30
CA LEU A 94 33.21 14.84 13.78
C LEU A 94 34.27 14.69 12.67
N PHE A 95 33.87 14.18 11.51
CA PHE A 95 34.76 13.82 10.39
C PHE A 95 34.53 14.67 9.12
N ASN A 96 33.63 15.67 9.20
CA ASN A 96 33.31 16.60 8.11
C ASN A 96 34.14 17.88 8.11
#